data_AF-A0A1W9MT34-F1
#
_entry.id   AF-A0A1W9MT34-F1
#
_cell.length_a   1.000
_cell.length_b   1.000
_cell.length_c   1.000
_cell.angle_alpha   90.00
_cell.angle_beta   90.00
_cell.angle_gamma   90.00
#
_symmetry.space_group_name_H-M   'P 1'
#
loop_
_entity.id
_entity.type
_entity.pdbx_description
1 polymer ?
#
loop_
_entity_poly.entity_id
_entity_poly.type
_entity_poly.pdbx_seq_one_letter_code
_entity_poly.pdbx_strand_id
1 'polypeptide(L)'
;MMTACKFCGKEMIGAASCIEYLIAIEGKKYPPVPYKGNSDGFFRKEVLRCPDCNVLPGGFHHVGCSMEICPKCGGRWIYCRCSGTKVKIEENKCKIIPFKRQRKA
;
A
#
# COMPACT_ATOMS: atom_id res chain seq x y z
N MET A 1 16.78 15.12 -1.92
CA MET A 1 17.56 13.88 -2.14
C MET A 1 16.57 12.79 -2.53
N MET A 2 16.71 12.21 -3.72
CA MET A 2 15.84 11.16 -4.24
C MET A 2 16.18 9.84 -3.54
N THR A 3 15.24 9.31 -2.76
CA THR A 3 15.42 8.02 -2.08
C THR A 3 14.48 7.01 -2.70
N ALA A 4 15.03 6.00 -3.37
CA ALA A 4 14.26 4.85 -3.82
C ALA A 4 13.64 4.16 -2.59
N CYS A 5 12.37 3.79 -2.68
CA CYS A 5 11.72 3.07 -1.60
C CYS A 5 12.33 1.66 -1.50
N LYS A 6 13.03 1.35 -0.40
CA LYS A 6 13.67 0.03 -0.19
C LYS A 6 12.68 -1.14 -0.22
N PHE A 7 11.39 -0.87 -0.05
CA PHE A 7 10.34 -1.89 -0.07
C PHE A 7 9.90 -2.26 -1.48
N CYS A 8 9.60 -1.28 -2.34
CA CYS A 8 9.11 -1.52 -3.70
C CYS A 8 10.13 -1.29 -4.82
N GLY A 9 11.29 -0.71 -4.51
CA GLY A 9 12.35 -0.39 -5.47
C GLY A 9 12.07 0.83 -6.36
N LYS A 10 10.89 1.45 -6.27
CA LYS A 10 10.50 2.60 -7.11
C LYS A 10 10.97 3.93 -6.51
N GLU A 11 11.20 4.91 -7.38
CA GLU A 11 11.41 6.30 -6.95
C GLU A 11 10.10 6.94 -6.46
N MET A 12 10.14 7.55 -5.28
CA MET A 12 8.94 8.11 -4.65
C MET A 12 8.39 9.33 -5.41
N ILE A 13 9.22 10.08 -6.14
CA ILE A 13 8.79 11.28 -6.87
C ILE A 13 7.92 10.93 -8.10
N GLY A 14 8.00 9.72 -8.64
CA GLY A 14 7.23 9.31 -9.84
C GLY A 14 6.19 8.21 -9.61
N ALA A 15 6.28 7.44 -8.52
CA ALA A 15 5.39 6.32 -8.31
C ALA A 15 3.93 6.76 -8.03
N ALA A 16 2.98 6.20 -8.77
CA ALA A 16 1.55 6.38 -8.47
C ALA A 16 1.15 5.70 -7.14
N SER A 17 1.81 4.60 -6.80
CA SER A 17 1.56 3.78 -5.61
C SER A 17 2.80 2.94 -5.28
N CYS A 18 2.92 2.54 -4.01
CA CYS A 18 3.74 1.39 -3.62
C CYS A 18 3.18 0.08 -4.23
N ILE A 19 3.88 -1.04 -4.03
CA ILE A 19 3.39 -2.38 -4.37
C ILE A 19 2.25 -2.80 -3.42
N GLU A 20 1.55 -3.87 -3.74
CA GLU A 20 0.58 -4.47 -2.82
C GLU A 20 1.29 -5.10 -1.61
N TYR A 21 0.70 -4.92 -0.43
CA TYR A 21 1.19 -5.47 0.83
C TYR A 21 0.04 -5.62 1.83
N LEU A 22 0.28 -6.38 2.88
CA LEU A 22 -0.56 -6.41 4.09
C LEU A 22 0.20 -5.77 5.25
N ILE A 23 -0.53 -5.29 6.26
CA ILE A 23 0.07 -4.80 7.50
C ILE A 23 -0.22 -5.80 8.61
N ALA A 24 0.83 -6.41 9.16
CA ALA A 24 0.74 -7.31 10.29
C ALA A 24 0.79 -6.50 11.61
N ILE A 25 -0.26 -6.60 12.43
CA ILE A 25 -0.40 -5.93 13.73
C ILE A 25 -0.84 -7.00 14.74
N GLU A 26 -0.01 -7.25 15.77
CA GLU A 26 -0.30 -8.25 16.81
C GLU A 26 -0.71 -9.63 16.24
N GLY A 27 0.01 -10.08 15.21
CA GLY A 27 -0.26 -11.37 14.54
C GLY A 27 -1.44 -11.39 13.56
N LYS A 28 -2.25 -10.32 13.48
CA LYS A 28 -3.34 -10.18 12.51
C LYS A 28 -2.88 -9.38 11.29
N LYS A 29 -3.30 -9.80 10.10
CA LYS A 29 -3.01 -9.11 8.84
C LYS A 29 -4.20 -8.25 8.43
N TYR A 30 -3.93 -7.01 8.07
CA TYR A 30 -4.93 -6.05 7.61
C TYR A 30 -4.59 -5.56 6.20
N PRO A 31 -5.58 -5.31 5.34
CA PRO A 31 -5.36 -4.55 4.13
C PRO A 31 -4.96 -3.11 4.49
N PRO A 32 -4.01 -2.50 3.76
CA PRO A 32 -3.63 -1.11 3.98
C PRO A 32 -4.77 -0.18 3.57
N VAL A 33 -4.86 0.98 4.25
CA VAL A 33 -5.79 2.05 3.87
C VAL A 33 -5.13 2.87 2.75
N PRO A 34 -5.72 2.93 1.54
CA PRO A 34 -5.19 3.75 0.45
C PRO A 34 -5.21 5.24 0.79
N TYR A 35 -4.31 6.00 0.18
CA TYR A 35 -4.32 7.45 0.30
C TYR A 35 -5.60 8.01 -0.32
N LYS A 36 -6.38 8.79 0.43
CA LYS A 36 -7.66 9.32 -0.08
C LYS A 36 -7.52 10.63 -0.88
N GLY A 37 -6.37 11.30 -0.82
CA GLY A 37 -6.24 12.67 -1.29
C GLY A 37 -6.80 13.69 -0.29
N ASN A 38 -6.50 14.97 -0.51
CA ASN A 38 -7.15 16.07 0.19
C ASN A 38 -8.21 16.67 -0.74
N SER A 39 -9.48 16.31 -0.55
CA SER A 39 -10.61 16.87 -1.30
C SER A 39 -11.16 18.18 -0.71
N ASP A 40 -10.74 18.55 0.50
CA ASP A 40 -11.42 19.56 1.32
C ASP A 40 -10.96 21.01 1.08
N GLY A 41 -10.40 21.29 -0.09
CA GLY A 41 -10.03 22.64 -0.50
C GLY A 41 -11.09 23.26 -1.40
N PHE A 42 -11.89 24.19 -0.87
CA PHE A 42 -12.93 24.97 -1.59
C PHE A 42 -12.42 25.65 -2.90
N PHE A 43 -11.10 25.74 -3.09
CA PHE A 43 -10.44 26.38 -4.24
C PHE A 43 -9.41 25.53 -4.99
N ARG A 44 -9.26 24.23 -4.69
CA ARG A 44 -8.28 23.39 -5.41
C ARG A 44 -8.90 22.06 -5.83
N LYS A 45 -9.36 22.02 -7.08
CA LYS A 45 -9.79 20.82 -7.81
C LYS A 45 -8.62 19.93 -8.23
N GLU A 46 -7.47 20.08 -7.59
CA GLU A 46 -6.28 19.29 -7.87
C GLU A 46 -6.22 18.13 -6.90
N VAL A 47 -6.22 16.93 -7.47
CA VAL A 47 -5.99 15.67 -6.79
C VAL A 47 -4.53 15.69 -6.26
N LEU A 48 -4.33 16.29 -5.09
CA LEU A 48 -2.99 16.44 -4.51
C LEU A 48 -2.45 15.06 -4.14
N ARG A 49 -1.20 14.79 -4.57
CA ARG A 49 -0.41 13.66 -4.12
C ARG A 49 -0.16 13.75 -2.62
N CYS A 50 0.14 12.61 -2.00
CA CYS A 50 0.49 12.58 -0.59
C CYS A 50 1.70 13.50 -0.34
N PRO A 51 1.62 14.47 0.59
CA PRO A 51 2.69 15.45 0.77
C PRO A 51 4.00 14.83 1.29
N ASP A 52 3.95 13.60 1.82
CA ASP A 52 5.09 12.93 2.41
C ASP A 52 5.72 11.89 1.46
N CYS A 53 4.91 10.99 0.90
CA CYS A 53 5.42 9.92 0.03
C CYS A 53 5.04 10.06 -1.45
N ASN A 54 4.35 11.13 -1.82
CA ASN A 54 3.99 11.53 -3.18
C ASN A 54 3.12 10.53 -3.99
N VAL A 55 2.53 9.52 -3.34
CA VAL A 55 1.57 8.62 -3.98
C VAL A 55 0.31 9.35 -4.41
N LEU A 56 -0.32 8.89 -5.49
CA LEU A 56 -1.61 9.41 -5.93
C LEU A 56 -2.75 8.92 -5.01
N PRO A 57 -3.88 9.64 -4.96
CA PRO A 57 -5.09 9.13 -4.35
C PRO A 57 -5.50 7.79 -4.96
N GLY A 58 -5.93 6.87 -4.09
CA GLY A 58 -6.13 5.45 -4.38
C GLY A 58 -4.87 4.59 -4.26
N GLY A 59 -3.67 5.19 -4.20
CA GLY A 59 -2.41 4.47 -4.07
C GLY A 59 -2.08 4.04 -2.64
N PHE A 60 -1.26 2.99 -2.51
CA PHE A 60 -0.71 2.53 -1.24
C PHE A 60 0.56 3.30 -0.87
N HIS A 61 0.65 3.68 0.40
CA HIS A 61 1.78 4.47 0.91
C HIS A 61 3.10 3.69 0.89
N HIS A 62 4.20 4.40 0.62
CA HIS A 62 5.55 3.86 0.83
C HIS A 62 5.84 3.65 2.33
N VAL A 63 6.82 2.79 2.66
CA VAL A 63 7.23 2.56 4.06
C VAL A 63 7.67 3.89 4.70
N GLY A 64 7.21 4.15 5.93
CA GLY A 64 7.61 5.34 6.71
C GLY A 64 6.77 6.59 6.49
N CYS A 65 5.73 6.52 5.64
CA CYS A 65 4.86 7.66 5.40
C CYS A 65 4.04 8.04 6.65
N SER A 66 4.26 9.24 7.17
CA SER A 66 3.57 9.87 8.31
C SER A 66 2.07 10.09 8.08
N MET A 67 1.64 10.22 6.83
CA MET A 67 0.23 10.37 6.44
C MET A 67 -0.52 9.04 6.36
N GLU A 68 0.16 7.90 6.47
CA GLU A 68 -0.48 6.59 6.38
C GLU A 68 -1.34 6.30 7.62
N ILE A 69 -2.53 5.73 7.38
CA ILE A 69 -3.51 5.40 8.41
C ILE A 69 -3.32 3.95 8.88
N CYS A 70 -3.35 3.75 10.20
CA CYS A 70 -3.37 2.45 10.83
C CYS A 70 -4.72 1.76 10.54
N PRO A 71 -4.74 0.60 9.86
CA PRO A 71 -5.99 -0.09 9.53
C PRO A 71 -6.68 -0.72 10.75
N LYS A 72 -5.97 -0.89 11.88
CA LYS A 72 -6.56 -1.41 13.12
C LYS A 72 -7.35 -0.35 13.89
N CYS A 73 -6.83 0.88 14.02
CA CYS A 73 -7.42 1.90 14.89
C CYS A 73 -7.89 3.18 14.16
N GLY A 74 -7.63 3.30 12.85
CA GLY A 74 -8.02 4.47 12.04
C GLY A 74 -7.19 5.75 12.27
N GLY A 75 -6.28 5.75 13.24
CA GLY A 75 -5.36 6.87 13.48
C GLY A 75 -4.14 6.85 12.54
N ARG A 76 -3.46 8.00 12.37
CA ARG A 76 -2.17 8.04 11.65
C ARG A 76 -1.09 7.26 12.40
N TRP A 77 -0.24 6.53 11.67
CA TRP A 77 0.81 5.69 12.28
C TRP A 77 1.72 6.45 13.24
N ILE A 78 2.07 7.70 12.91
CA ILE A 78 2.92 8.56 13.74
C ILE A 78 2.30 8.92 15.11
N TYR A 79 0.97 8.84 15.26
CA TYR A 79 0.26 9.19 16.50
C TYR A 79 -0.44 8.00 17.17
N CYS A 80 -0.58 6.88 16.48
CA CYS A 80 -1.23 5.71 17.03
C CYS A 80 -0.30 4.93 17.98
N ARG A 81 -0.88 4.14 18.89
CA ARG A 81 -0.13 3.24 19.79
C ARG A 81 0.01 1.81 19.23
N CYS A 82 -0.41 1.57 18.00
CA CYS A 82 -0.26 0.26 17.37
C CYS A 82 1.17 0.06 16.87
N SER A 83 1.66 -1.17 16.90
CA SER A 83 2.93 -1.56 16.27
C SER A 83 2.65 -2.56 15.16
N GLY A 84 3.16 -2.30 13.96
CA GLY A 84 2.91 -3.15 12.80
C GLY A 84 4.04 -3.14 11.78
N THR A 85 4.04 -4.17 10.93
CA THR A 85 5.05 -4.36 9.88
C THR A 85 4.36 -4.54 8.52
N LYS A 86 4.87 -3.87 7.48
CA LYS A 86 4.44 -4.10 6.09
C LYS A 86 5.01 -5.42 5.58
N VAL A 87 4.16 -6.28 5.08
CA VAL A 87 4.49 -7.62 4.57
C VAL A 87 4.11 -7.66 3.09
N LYS A 88 5.09 -7.91 2.21
CA LYS A 88 4.81 -8.07 0.78
C LYS A 88 3.83 -9.21 0.58
N ILE A 89 2.88 -9.03 -0.34
CA ILE A 89 2.12 -10.16 -0.84
C ILE A 89 3.06 -10.86 -1.82
N GLU A 90 3.74 -11.92 -1.36
CA GLU A 90 4.45 -12.81 -2.26
C GLU A 90 3.40 -13.64 -3.00
N GLU A 91 3.38 -13.56 -4.33
CA GLU A 91 2.60 -14.44 -5.20
C GLU A 91 3.15 -15.88 -5.14
N ASN A 92 3.11 -16.54 -3.99
CA ASN A 92 3.55 -17.93 -3.89
C ASN A 92 2.41 -18.90 -4.22
N LYS A 93 2.33 -19.20 -5.53
CA LYS A 93 2.11 -20.51 -6.16
C LYS A 93 0.82 -21.29 -5.86
N CYS A 94 -0.29 -20.86 -6.45
CA CYS A 94 -1.20 -21.85 -7.03
C CYS A 94 -0.75 -22.14 -8.47
N LYS A 95 0.14 -23.14 -8.66
CA LYS A 95 0.25 -23.77 -9.99
C LYS A 95 -1.10 -24.44 -10.25
N ILE A 96 -1.98 -23.78 -11.00
CA ILE A 96 -3.09 -24.46 -11.63
C ILE A 96 -2.44 -25.44 -12.61
N ILE A 97 -2.34 -26.72 -12.22
CA ILE A 97 -1.97 -27.77 -13.16
C ILE A 97 -3.20 -27.96 -14.06
N PRO A 98 -3.13 -27.66 -15.37
CA PRO A 98 -4.26 -27.92 -16.24
C PRO A 98 -4.51 -29.44 -16.26
N PHE A 99 -5.71 -29.85 -15.80
CA PHE A 99 -6.17 -31.20 -16.02
C PHE A 99 -6.43 -31.36 -17.52
N LYS A 100 -5.46 -31.88 -18.27
CA LYS A 100 -5.72 -32.38 -19.62
C LYS A 100 -6.69 -33.54 -19.45
N ARG A 101 -7.98 -33.28 -19.69
CA ARG A 101 -8.99 -34.35 -19.81
C ARG A 101 -8.52 -35.24 -20.97
N GLN A 102 -7.92 -36.38 -20.64
CA GLN A 102 -7.60 -37.40 -21.64
C GLN A 102 -8.93 -37.80 -22.29
N ARG A 103 -9.07 -37.52 -23.58
CA ARG A 103 -10.15 -38.10 -24.38
C ARG A 103 -9.94 -39.61 -24.35
N LYS A 104 -10.87 -40.34 -23.75
CA LYS A 104 -10.95 -41.79 -23.92
C LYS A 104 -11.62 -42.05 -25.27
N ALA A 105 -10.89 -42.79 -26.11
CA ALA A 105 -11.24 -43.51 -27.33
C ALA A 105 -12.27 -42.86 -28.27
#